data_AF-A0A353VZE7-F1
#
_entry.id   AF-A0A353VZE7-F1
#
_cell.length_a   1.000
_cell.length_b   1.000
_cell.length_c   1.000
_cell.angle_alpha   90.00
_cell.angle_beta   90.00
_cell.angle_gamma   90.00
#
_symmetry.space_group_name_H-M   'P 1'
#
loop_
_entity.id
_entity.type
_entity.pdbx_description
1 polymer ?
#
loop_
_entity_poly.entity_id
_entity_poly.type
_entity_poly.pdbx_seq_one_letter_code
_entity_poly.pdbx_strand_id
1 'polypeptide(L)'
;MSFIKTFISIFLVFVSSAYSQEKTFDFISEISKNQSLSDEIGLKKLSKTERKKLNELLNNIFLFGVETGKKEFSGISNAPNPRKKAENKGKAKAPSSNIAYKTIIDSDDGDVLKLDNGAIVEISYGYLGYVGYRKDAVLYKSGHQWKIWIEGKKSYKCDLLKAPSYGSVYSVEELTITEIKGDGTILIMSDGSIYEVGSPYTINTSLWIGFNDALLLDGFELLNLDESDEIIEVTRIK
;
A
#
# COMPACT_ATOMS: atom_id res chain seq x y z
N MET A 1 13.59 9.70 15.23
CA MET A 1 12.91 8.81 14.25
C MET A 1 12.46 7.47 14.84
N SER A 2 13.11 6.90 15.85
CA SER A 2 12.68 5.64 16.49
C SER A 2 11.34 5.74 17.25
N PHE A 3 11.04 6.87 17.91
CA PHE A 3 9.81 7.07 18.69
C PHE A 3 8.51 6.89 17.89
N ILE A 4 8.46 7.49 16.69
CA ILE A 4 7.28 7.45 15.82
C ILE A 4 6.98 6.01 15.38
N LYS A 5 8.02 5.23 15.07
CA LYS A 5 7.88 3.82 14.67
C LYS A 5 7.32 2.97 15.80
N THR A 6 7.86 3.10 17.01
CA THR A 6 7.37 2.36 18.18
C THR A 6 5.93 2.75 18.53
N PHE A 7 5.59 4.03 18.43
CA PHE A 7 4.23 4.52 18.68
C PHE A 7 3.23 3.96 17.67
N ILE A 8 3.57 3.95 16.37
CA ILE A 8 2.70 3.44 15.29
C ILE A 8 2.50 1.92 15.40
N SER A 9 3.54 1.13 15.64
CA SER A 9 3.41 -0.33 15.77
C SER A 9 2.54 -0.73 16.97
N ILE A 10 2.68 -0.03 18.10
CA ILE A 10 1.86 -0.25 19.28
C ILE A 10 0.40 0.16 19.00
N PHE A 11 0.18 1.27 18.31
CA PHE A 11 -1.16 1.72 17.93
C PHE A 11 -1.88 0.71 17.00
N LEU A 12 -1.20 0.13 16.02
CA LEU A 12 -1.77 -0.86 15.09
C LEU A 12 -2.17 -2.17 15.76
N VAL A 13 -1.39 -2.65 16.74
CA VAL A 13 -1.77 -3.84 17.53
C VAL A 13 -3.05 -3.58 18.33
N PHE A 14 -3.31 -2.34 18.76
CA PHE A 14 -4.53 -2.01 19.51
C PHE A 14 -5.78 -1.88 18.66
N VAL A 15 -5.66 -1.30 17.45
CA VAL A 15 -6.80 -1.11 16.53
C VAL A 15 -7.46 -2.45 16.17
N SER A 16 -6.70 -3.54 16.03
CA SER A 16 -7.26 -4.86 15.71
C SER A 16 -8.06 -5.50 16.86
N SER A 17 -7.68 -5.23 18.12
CA SER A 17 -8.36 -5.77 19.31
C SER A 17 -9.64 -5.03 19.71
N ALA A 18 -9.76 -3.75 19.33
CA ALA A 18 -10.84 -2.87 19.77
C ALA A 18 -12.15 -2.99 18.94
N TYR A 19 -12.15 -3.80 17.88
CA TYR A 19 -13.22 -3.78 16.88
C TYR A 19 -14.54 -4.46 17.30
N SER A 20 -14.70 -4.89 18.55
CA SER A 20 -15.84 -5.75 18.94
C SER A 20 -16.77 -5.23 20.05
N GLN A 21 -16.45 -4.17 20.81
CA GLN A 21 -17.41 -3.61 21.79
C GLN A 21 -17.26 -2.09 21.98
N GLU A 22 -18.39 -1.39 22.20
CA GLU A 22 -18.51 0.04 22.58
C GLU A 22 -17.92 0.35 23.97
N LYS A 23 -16.76 -0.21 24.30
CA LYS A 23 -16.05 0.07 25.55
C LYS A 23 -14.99 1.11 25.29
N THR A 24 -15.02 2.17 26.10
CA THR A 24 -13.89 3.09 26.25
C THR A 24 -12.63 2.29 26.52
N PHE A 25 -11.59 2.50 25.72
CA PHE A 25 -10.32 1.81 25.85
C PHE A 25 -9.46 2.49 26.92
N ASP A 26 -8.82 1.71 27.80
CA ASP A 26 -7.89 2.25 28.81
C ASP A 26 -6.46 2.29 28.25
N PHE A 27 -6.22 3.26 27.38
CA PHE A 27 -4.90 3.49 26.76
C PHE A 27 -3.81 3.71 27.80
N ILE A 28 -4.14 4.33 28.94
CA ILE A 28 -3.15 4.61 29.99
C ILE A 28 -2.70 3.31 30.66
N SER A 29 -3.63 2.43 31.01
CA SER A 29 -3.30 1.11 31.55
C SER A 29 -2.45 0.32 30.56
N GLU A 30 -2.81 0.38 29.28
CA GLU A 30 -2.11 -0.36 28.25
C GLU A 30 -0.69 0.17 27.98
N ILE A 31 -0.51 1.48 27.85
CA ILE A 31 0.82 2.11 27.73
C ILE A 31 1.66 1.81 28.96
N SER A 32 1.06 1.75 30.16
CA SER A 32 1.80 1.46 31.38
C SER A 32 2.40 0.06 31.44
N LYS A 33 1.90 -0.90 30.64
CA LYS A 33 2.50 -2.23 30.50
C LYS A 33 3.86 -2.17 29.77
N ASN A 34 4.10 -1.14 28.96
CA ASN A 34 5.38 -0.91 28.31
C ASN A 34 6.17 0.18 29.05
N GLN A 35 7.14 -0.26 29.87
CA GLN A 35 7.93 0.62 30.73
C GLN A 35 8.67 1.71 29.96
N SER A 36 9.25 1.37 28.79
CA SER A 36 9.98 2.32 27.95
C SER A 36 9.07 3.42 27.42
N LEU A 37 7.91 3.04 26.87
CA LEU A 37 6.95 4.00 26.32
C LEU A 37 6.36 4.89 27.43
N SER A 38 6.03 4.28 28.57
CA SER A 38 5.51 4.99 29.76
C SER A 38 6.47 6.06 30.28
N ASP A 39 7.77 5.75 30.33
CA ASP A 39 8.80 6.71 30.75
C ASP A 39 9.01 7.81 29.71
N GLU A 40 9.01 7.47 28.42
CA GLU A 40 9.22 8.40 27.31
C GLU A 40 8.13 9.48 27.24
N ILE A 41 6.86 9.08 27.37
CA ILE A 41 5.74 10.05 27.39
C ILE A 41 5.55 10.71 28.76
N GLY A 42 6.42 10.41 29.74
CA GLY A 42 6.37 11.00 31.08
C GLY A 42 5.12 10.62 31.88
N LEU A 43 4.53 9.44 31.63
CA LEU A 43 3.25 9.04 32.21
C LEU A 43 3.28 9.03 33.74
N LYS A 44 4.45 8.70 34.33
CA LYS A 44 4.69 8.75 35.79
C LYS A 44 4.57 10.15 36.39
N LYS A 45 4.88 11.20 35.62
CA LYS A 45 4.85 12.60 36.08
C LYS A 45 3.43 13.17 36.09
N LEU A 46 2.50 12.55 35.36
CA LEU A 46 1.10 12.97 35.31
C LEU A 46 0.36 12.55 36.57
N SER A 47 -0.41 13.49 37.13
CA SER A 47 -1.39 13.23 38.19
C SER A 47 -2.51 12.30 37.70
N LYS A 48 -3.27 11.71 38.63
CA LYS A 48 -4.41 10.84 38.30
C LYS A 48 -5.44 11.56 37.40
N THR A 49 -5.70 12.84 37.66
CA THR A 49 -6.64 13.65 36.89
C THR A 49 -6.13 13.91 35.47
N GLU A 50 -4.84 14.20 35.31
CA GLU A 50 -4.23 14.39 33.98
C GLU A 50 -4.21 13.10 33.17
N ARG A 51 -3.91 11.96 33.80
CA ARG A 51 -3.99 10.65 33.15
C ARG A 51 -5.40 10.34 32.66
N LYS A 52 -6.43 10.65 33.46
CA LYS A 52 -7.83 10.48 33.04
C LYS A 52 -8.16 11.35 31.82
N LYS A 53 -7.80 12.64 31.84
CA LYS A 53 -8.01 13.56 30.70
C LYS A 53 -7.26 13.10 29.44
N LEU A 54 -6.03 12.61 29.60
CA LEU A 54 -5.25 12.06 28.49
C LEU A 54 -5.92 10.82 27.92
N ASN A 55 -6.44 9.92 28.76
CA ASN A 55 -7.19 8.75 28.31
C ASN A 55 -8.44 9.14 27.51
N GLU A 56 -9.20 10.12 28.00
CA GLU A 56 -10.39 10.65 27.31
C GLU A 56 -10.02 11.25 25.95
N LEU A 57 -8.93 12.03 25.87
CA LEU A 57 -8.44 12.59 24.61
C LEU A 57 -8.05 11.49 23.60
N LEU A 58 -7.31 10.47 24.03
CA LEU A 58 -6.90 9.37 23.17
C LEU A 58 -8.10 8.57 22.64
N ASN A 59 -9.12 8.34 23.47
CA ASN A 59 -10.37 7.73 23.03
C ASN A 59 -11.09 8.58 21.98
N ASN A 60 -11.16 9.91 22.16
CA ASN A 60 -11.79 10.79 21.19
C ASN A 60 -11.07 10.78 19.83
N ILE A 61 -9.73 10.82 19.83
CA ILE A 61 -8.92 10.73 18.60
C ILE A 61 -9.14 9.37 17.92
N PHE A 62 -9.13 8.28 18.68
CA PHE A 62 -9.38 6.95 18.16
C PHE A 62 -10.77 6.83 17.52
N LEU A 63 -11.83 7.29 18.20
CA LEU A 63 -13.19 7.27 17.68
C LEU A 63 -13.33 8.11 16.40
N PHE A 64 -12.72 9.31 16.38
CA PHE A 64 -12.70 10.16 15.19
C PHE A 64 -12.04 9.45 13.99
N GLY A 65 -10.91 8.76 14.21
CA GLY A 65 -10.25 7.97 13.17
C GLY A 65 -11.13 6.83 12.65
N VAL A 66 -11.79 6.09 13.55
CA VAL A 66 -12.71 5.00 13.18
C VAL A 66 -13.92 5.51 12.39
N GLU A 67 -14.52 6.63 12.80
CA GLU A 67 -15.65 7.24 12.09
C GLU A 67 -15.26 7.74 10.70
N THR A 68 -14.08 8.37 10.58
CA THR A 68 -13.56 8.86 9.30
C THR A 68 -13.30 7.69 8.34
N GLY A 69 -12.64 6.63 8.82
CA GLY A 69 -12.44 5.41 8.03
C GLY A 69 -13.76 4.75 7.60
N LYS A 70 -14.76 4.66 8.48
CA LYS A 70 -16.09 4.12 8.11
C LYS A 70 -16.76 4.94 7.01
N LYS A 71 -16.64 6.27 7.01
CA LYS A 71 -17.21 7.14 5.97
C LYS A 71 -16.54 6.95 4.61
N GLU A 72 -15.22 6.80 4.58
CA GLU A 72 -14.48 6.55 3.34
C GLU A 72 -14.75 5.15 2.78
N PHE A 73 -14.82 4.13 3.64
CA PHE A 73 -15.08 2.75 3.20
C PHE A 73 -16.56 2.47 2.85
N SER A 74 -17.53 3.15 3.50
CA SER A 74 -18.96 3.01 3.15
C SER A 74 -19.35 3.64 1.81
N GLY A 75 -18.51 4.54 1.27
CA GLY A 75 -18.65 5.03 -0.11
C GLY A 75 -18.32 3.96 -1.17
N ILE A 76 -17.55 2.93 -0.81
CA ILE A 76 -17.11 1.87 -1.74
C ILE A 76 -18.13 0.72 -1.80
N SER A 77 -18.94 0.52 -0.76
CA SER A 77 -19.88 -0.61 -0.66
C SER A 77 -21.15 -0.51 -1.51
N ASN A 78 -21.36 0.57 -2.26
CA ASN A 78 -22.51 0.73 -3.17
C ASN A 78 -22.15 0.56 -4.66
N ALA A 79 -20.93 0.16 -5.00
CA ALA A 79 -20.60 -0.21 -6.37
C ALA A 79 -21.38 -1.50 -6.76
N PRO A 80 -22.07 -1.53 -7.93
CA PRO A 80 -22.82 -2.70 -8.36
C PRO A 80 -21.91 -3.91 -8.47
N ASN A 81 -22.25 -4.96 -7.72
CA ASN A 81 -21.57 -6.25 -7.68
C ASN A 81 -21.59 -6.92 -9.08
N PRO A 82 -20.47 -7.01 -9.82
CA PRO A 82 -20.48 -7.52 -11.20
C PRO A 82 -20.47 -9.05 -11.29
N ARG A 83 -20.48 -9.80 -10.19
CA ARG A 83 -20.27 -11.26 -10.23
C ARG A 83 -21.57 -12.05 -10.15
N LYS A 84 -22.26 -12.13 -11.28
CA LYS A 84 -23.01 -13.33 -11.69
C LYS A 84 -22.79 -13.63 -13.17
N LYS A 85 -21.90 -14.59 -13.42
CA LYS A 85 -21.86 -15.58 -14.53
C LYS A 85 -20.42 -15.82 -14.98
N ALA A 86 -19.85 -16.95 -14.57
CA ALA A 86 -19.46 -18.00 -15.49
C ALA A 86 -18.82 -19.16 -14.72
N GLU A 87 -19.64 -20.17 -14.40
CA GLU A 87 -19.13 -21.53 -14.32
C GLU A 87 -19.07 -22.08 -15.75
N ASN A 88 -17.86 -22.38 -16.24
CA ASN A 88 -17.60 -23.59 -17.03
C ASN A 88 -16.12 -23.75 -17.37
N LYS A 89 -15.56 -24.84 -16.83
CA LYS A 89 -14.66 -25.82 -17.47
C LYS A 89 -13.36 -25.33 -18.14
N GLY A 90 -12.27 -25.70 -17.46
CA GLY A 90 -11.00 -26.19 -18.00
C GLY A 90 -10.73 -25.93 -19.48
N LYS A 91 -10.06 -24.81 -19.75
CA LYS A 91 -9.18 -24.62 -20.90
C LYS A 91 -7.94 -23.90 -20.39
N ALA A 92 -6.76 -24.42 -20.72
CA ALA A 92 -5.50 -23.74 -20.45
C ALA A 92 -5.62 -22.29 -20.94
N LYS A 93 -5.48 -21.35 -20.00
CA LYS A 93 -5.70 -19.93 -20.19
C LYS A 93 -4.62 -19.44 -21.15
N ALA A 94 -5.01 -18.98 -22.34
CA ALA A 94 -4.11 -18.19 -23.17
C ALA A 94 -3.62 -17.02 -22.30
N PRO A 95 -2.31 -16.68 -22.30
CA PRO A 95 -1.81 -15.57 -21.52
C PRO A 95 -2.48 -14.30 -22.07
N SER A 96 -3.46 -13.77 -21.34
CA SER A 96 -3.88 -12.39 -21.48
C SER A 96 -2.64 -11.57 -21.12
N SER A 97 -1.89 -11.13 -22.14
CA SER A 97 -0.57 -10.52 -21.97
C SER A 97 -0.71 -9.20 -21.24
N ASN A 98 -0.74 -9.25 -19.91
CA ASN A 98 -0.53 -8.09 -19.08
C ASN A 98 0.93 -7.69 -19.30
N ILE A 99 1.12 -6.50 -19.86
CA ILE A 99 2.43 -5.96 -20.19
C ILE A 99 2.68 -4.71 -19.36
N ALA A 100 3.95 -4.47 -19.06
CA ALA A 100 4.45 -3.25 -18.47
C ALA A 100 5.63 -2.68 -19.24
N TYR A 101 5.82 -1.37 -19.09
CA TYR A 101 6.95 -0.62 -19.57
C TYR A 101 7.56 0.12 -18.38
N LYS A 102 8.83 -0.18 -18.06
CA LYS A 102 9.63 0.65 -17.17
C LYS A 102 10.08 1.90 -17.93
N THR A 103 9.93 3.06 -17.32
CA THR A 103 10.26 4.34 -17.92
C THR A 103 10.51 5.39 -16.84
N ILE A 104 10.69 6.64 -17.26
CA ILE A 104 10.96 7.78 -16.39
C ILE A 104 9.97 8.89 -16.76
N ILE A 105 9.50 9.66 -15.77
CA ILE A 105 8.72 10.88 -16.00
C ILE A 105 9.66 11.93 -16.62
N ASP A 106 9.44 12.24 -17.90
CA ASP A 106 10.17 13.31 -18.59
C ASP A 106 9.55 14.67 -18.29
N SER A 107 8.24 14.82 -18.38
CA SER A 107 7.58 16.07 -17.96
C SER A 107 6.11 15.87 -17.60
N ASP A 108 5.58 16.79 -16.79
CA ASP A 108 4.18 16.87 -16.42
C ASP A 108 3.56 18.22 -16.80
N ASP A 109 2.31 18.20 -17.24
CA ASP A 109 1.47 19.37 -17.46
C ASP A 109 0.07 19.06 -16.89
N GLY A 110 -0.10 19.37 -15.60
CA GLY A 110 -1.29 18.98 -14.84
C GLY A 110 -1.40 17.46 -14.72
N ASP A 111 -2.48 16.90 -15.26
CA ASP A 111 -2.73 15.45 -15.24
C ASP A 111 -2.13 14.71 -16.44
N VAL A 112 -1.47 15.42 -17.36
CA VAL A 112 -0.83 14.83 -18.54
C VAL A 112 0.66 14.61 -18.27
N LEU A 113 1.11 13.37 -18.41
CA LEU A 113 2.50 12.96 -18.22
C LEU A 113 3.12 12.54 -19.55
N LYS A 114 4.31 13.08 -19.84
CA LYS A 114 5.18 12.63 -20.91
C LYS A 114 6.27 11.74 -20.32
N LEU A 115 6.40 10.56 -20.88
CA LEU A 115 7.34 9.55 -20.42
C LEU A 115 8.56 9.53 -21.33
N ASP A 116 9.73 9.20 -20.76
CA ASP A 116 10.99 9.13 -21.50
C ASP A 116 10.88 8.17 -22.69
N ASN A 117 10.12 7.08 -22.58
CA ASN A 117 9.91 6.13 -23.70
C ASN A 117 9.01 6.64 -24.84
N GLY A 118 8.65 7.93 -24.83
CA GLY A 118 7.84 8.60 -25.83
C GLY A 118 6.33 8.42 -25.67
N ALA A 119 5.89 7.69 -24.63
CA ALA A 119 4.47 7.57 -24.28
C ALA A 119 3.94 8.86 -23.66
N ILE A 120 2.64 9.09 -23.85
CA ILE A 120 1.91 10.20 -23.22
C ILE A 120 0.67 9.61 -22.59
N VAL A 121 0.46 9.90 -21.31
CA VAL A 121 -0.69 9.42 -20.53
C VAL A 121 -1.38 10.59 -19.84
N GLU A 122 -2.68 10.47 -19.63
CA GLU A 122 -3.49 11.41 -18.86
C GLU A 122 -4.09 10.69 -17.66
N ILE A 123 -3.92 11.21 -16.45
CA ILE A 123 -4.49 10.62 -15.24
C ILE A 123 -6.02 10.78 -15.28
N SER A 124 -6.72 9.65 -15.36
CA SER A 124 -8.19 9.64 -15.50
C SER A 124 -8.91 9.55 -14.16
N TYR A 125 -8.20 9.22 -13.07
CA TYR A 125 -8.78 9.15 -11.73
C TYR A 125 -7.77 9.41 -10.61
N GLY A 126 -8.16 10.29 -9.68
CA GLY A 126 -7.37 10.67 -8.51
C GLY A 126 -6.70 12.03 -8.67
N TYR A 127 -6.07 12.52 -7.60
CA TYR A 127 -5.25 13.72 -7.63
C TYR A 127 -3.78 13.31 -7.56
N LEU A 128 -3.03 13.58 -8.64
CA LEU A 128 -1.62 13.21 -8.75
C LEU A 128 -0.71 14.10 -7.87
N GLY A 129 -1.08 15.39 -7.79
CA GLY A 129 -0.25 16.44 -7.20
C GLY A 129 1.08 16.60 -7.95
N TYR A 130 2.03 17.29 -7.32
CA TYR A 130 3.37 17.46 -7.88
C TYR A 130 4.12 16.12 -7.93
N VAL A 131 4.61 15.72 -9.12
CA VAL A 131 5.38 14.48 -9.33
C VAL A 131 6.89 14.69 -9.21
N GLY A 132 7.38 15.82 -9.71
CA GLY A 132 8.80 16.08 -9.87
C GLY A 132 9.37 15.52 -11.17
N TYR A 133 10.60 15.93 -11.48
CA TYR A 133 11.29 15.58 -12.72
C TYR A 133 12.09 14.28 -12.56
N ARG A 134 12.12 13.45 -13.61
CA ARG A 134 12.91 12.21 -13.70
C ARG A 134 12.65 11.18 -12.61
N LYS A 135 11.39 11.01 -12.25
CA LYS A 135 10.94 9.92 -11.37
C LYS A 135 10.78 8.61 -12.13
N ASP A 136 11.18 7.50 -11.52
CA ASP A 136 10.94 6.18 -12.10
C ASP A 136 9.44 5.92 -12.19
N ALA A 137 9.02 5.28 -13.28
CA ALA A 137 7.62 4.98 -13.53
C ALA A 137 7.44 3.62 -14.21
N VAL A 138 6.31 2.99 -13.93
CA VAL A 138 5.88 1.76 -14.59
C VAL A 138 4.50 1.96 -15.18
N LEU A 139 4.42 1.99 -16.51
CA LEU A 139 3.16 2.01 -17.25
C LEU A 139 2.74 0.57 -17.53
N TYR A 140 1.57 0.16 -17.05
CA TYR A 140 1.13 -1.23 -17.17
C TYR A 140 -0.36 -1.36 -17.44
N LYS A 141 -0.75 -2.51 -17.99
CA LYS A 141 -2.14 -2.80 -18.31
C LYS A 141 -2.75 -3.76 -17.28
N SER A 142 -3.82 -3.30 -16.63
CA SER A 142 -4.62 -4.04 -15.65
C SER A 142 -6.00 -4.34 -16.26
N GLY A 143 -6.15 -5.54 -16.82
CA GLY A 143 -7.33 -5.91 -17.60
C GLY A 143 -7.51 -5.02 -18.84
N HIS A 144 -8.51 -4.15 -18.82
CA HIS A 144 -8.77 -3.19 -19.91
C HIS A 144 -8.26 -1.77 -19.62
N GLN A 145 -7.81 -1.49 -18.39
CA GLN A 145 -7.42 -0.15 -17.96
C GLN A 145 -5.89 -0.01 -17.95
N TRP A 146 -5.39 1.12 -18.44
CA TRP A 146 -3.99 1.51 -18.23
C TRP A 146 -3.82 2.13 -16.84
N LYS A 147 -2.73 1.76 -16.19
CA LYS A 147 -2.31 2.31 -14.90
C LYS A 147 -0.85 2.74 -14.99
N ILE A 148 -0.48 3.75 -14.20
CA ILE A 148 0.90 4.19 -14.04
C ILE A 148 1.25 4.21 -12.55
N TRP A 149 2.29 3.45 -12.19
CA TRP A 149 2.98 3.60 -10.91
C TRP A 149 4.12 4.59 -11.07
N ILE A 150 4.35 5.42 -10.05
CA ILE A 150 5.38 6.44 -10.05
C ILE A 150 6.10 6.37 -8.70
N GLU A 151 7.43 6.38 -8.74
CA GLU A 151 8.31 6.33 -7.58
C GLU A 151 7.91 7.38 -6.52
N GLY A 152 7.71 6.92 -5.28
CA GLY A 152 7.28 7.77 -4.16
C GLY A 152 5.78 8.08 -4.14
N LYS A 153 5.00 7.40 -4.98
CA LYS A 153 3.55 7.54 -5.07
C LYS A 153 2.90 6.18 -5.28
N LYS A 154 1.58 6.17 -5.15
CA LYS A 154 0.73 5.03 -5.52
C LYS A 154 0.57 4.89 -7.04
N SER A 155 -0.11 3.82 -7.44
CA SER A 155 -0.57 3.64 -8.81
C SER A 155 -1.83 4.45 -9.13
N TYR A 156 -1.88 5.04 -10.33
CA TYR A 156 -2.99 5.84 -10.83
C TYR A 156 -3.58 5.20 -12.08
N LYS A 157 -4.91 5.33 -12.26
CA LYS A 157 -5.54 5.00 -13.53
C LYS A 157 -5.24 6.11 -14.53
N CYS A 158 -4.92 5.74 -15.74
CA CYS A 158 -4.63 6.70 -16.80
C CYS A 158 -5.19 6.24 -18.14
N ASP A 159 -5.37 7.21 -19.05
CA ASP A 159 -5.67 6.97 -20.44
C ASP A 159 -4.38 7.14 -21.27
N LEU A 160 -4.13 6.19 -22.17
CA LEU A 160 -2.95 6.19 -23.02
C LEU A 160 -3.22 7.04 -24.27
N LEU A 161 -2.74 8.28 -24.26
CA LEU A 161 -2.89 9.22 -25.38
C LEU A 161 -1.91 8.89 -26.52
N LYS A 162 -0.70 8.43 -26.16
CA LYS A 162 0.31 7.98 -27.13
C LYS A 162 1.06 6.77 -26.56
N ALA A 163 1.14 5.71 -27.37
CA ALA A 163 1.85 4.49 -26.98
C ALA A 163 3.38 4.70 -26.88
N PRO A 164 4.08 3.89 -26.06
CA PRO A 164 5.54 3.87 -26.03
C PRO A 164 6.13 3.65 -27.42
N SER A 165 7.17 4.39 -27.76
CA SER A 165 7.88 4.27 -29.04
C SER A 165 9.09 3.34 -28.95
N TYR A 166 9.59 3.11 -27.73
CA TYR A 166 10.70 2.20 -27.41
C TYR A 166 10.58 1.70 -25.97
N GLY A 167 11.56 0.91 -25.53
CA GLY A 167 11.64 0.36 -24.18
C GLY A 167 11.36 -1.13 -24.13
N SER A 168 11.83 -1.77 -23.06
CA SER A 168 11.61 -3.19 -22.80
C SER A 168 10.16 -3.43 -22.37
N VAL A 169 9.61 -4.55 -22.85
CA VAL A 169 8.29 -5.03 -22.45
C VAL A 169 8.47 -6.09 -21.39
N TYR A 170 7.84 -5.88 -20.24
CA TYR A 170 7.85 -6.80 -19.11
C TYR A 170 6.52 -7.56 -19.04
N SER A 171 6.59 -8.83 -18.69
CA SER A 171 5.41 -9.61 -18.29
C SER A 171 4.97 -9.20 -16.88
N VAL A 172 3.66 -9.18 -16.66
CA VAL A 172 3.09 -8.60 -15.44
C VAL A 172 2.11 -9.55 -14.77
N GLU A 173 2.26 -9.70 -13.46
CA GLU A 173 1.29 -10.36 -12.60
C GLU A 173 0.87 -9.40 -11.48
N GLU A 174 -0.44 -9.14 -11.35
CA GLU A 174 -0.99 -8.39 -10.22
C GLU A 174 -1.21 -9.37 -9.06
N LEU A 175 -0.64 -9.04 -7.91
CA LEU A 175 -0.69 -9.82 -6.68
C LEU A 175 -1.25 -8.95 -5.56
N THR A 176 -1.68 -9.57 -4.46
CA THR A 176 -2.02 -8.85 -3.23
C THR A 176 -1.19 -9.44 -2.09
N ILE A 177 -0.35 -8.61 -1.48
CA ILE A 177 0.43 -8.95 -0.29
C ILE A 177 -0.53 -9.00 0.89
N THR A 178 -0.53 -10.12 1.61
CA THR A 178 -1.42 -10.35 2.77
C THR A 178 -0.70 -10.39 4.10
N GLU A 179 0.56 -10.82 4.10
CA GLU A 179 1.35 -10.95 5.32
C GLU A 179 2.83 -10.76 4.99
N ILE A 180 3.56 -10.14 5.92
CA ILE A 180 5.00 -9.92 5.84
C ILE A 180 5.64 -10.54 7.08
N LYS A 181 6.68 -11.37 6.88
CA LYS A 181 7.39 -12.11 7.94
C LYS A 181 8.88 -11.89 7.88
N GLY A 182 9.55 -12.27 8.97
CA GLY A 182 11.02 -12.26 9.06
C GLY A 182 11.60 -10.87 8.81
N ASP A 183 11.02 -9.86 9.47
CA ASP A 183 11.46 -8.46 9.38
C ASP A 183 11.52 -7.94 7.93
N GLY A 184 10.53 -8.28 7.11
CA GLY A 184 10.45 -7.87 5.70
C GLY A 184 11.04 -8.85 4.70
N THR A 185 11.67 -9.93 5.17
CA THR A 185 12.36 -10.90 4.29
C THR A 185 11.39 -11.80 3.52
N ILE A 186 10.19 -12.05 4.05
CA ILE A 186 9.22 -12.98 3.44
C ILE A 186 7.89 -12.28 3.19
N LEU A 187 7.40 -12.38 1.95
CA LEU A 187 6.09 -11.88 1.53
C LEU A 187 5.16 -13.05 1.24
N ILE A 188 3.95 -13.01 1.79
CA ILE A 188 2.90 -14.01 1.54
C ILE A 188 1.75 -13.34 0.79
N MET A 189 1.46 -13.87 -0.39
CA MET A 189 0.44 -13.35 -1.28
C MET A 189 -0.92 -14.00 -1.03
N SER A 190 -1.99 -13.34 -1.48
CA SER A 190 -3.38 -13.82 -1.32
C SER A 190 -3.69 -15.13 -2.05
N ASP A 191 -2.92 -15.47 -3.07
CA ASP A 191 -3.02 -16.75 -3.80
C ASP A 191 -2.25 -17.89 -3.10
N GLY A 192 -1.57 -17.60 -1.99
CA GLY A 192 -0.76 -18.53 -1.22
C GLY A 192 0.69 -18.67 -1.69
N SER A 193 1.10 -17.96 -2.74
CA SER A 193 2.50 -17.89 -3.16
C SER A 193 3.36 -17.14 -2.14
N ILE A 194 4.62 -17.55 -2.06
CA ILE A 194 5.58 -17.00 -1.08
C ILE A 194 6.82 -16.54 -1.81
N TYR A 195 7.26 -15.32 -1.49
CA TYR A 195 8.44 -14.70 -2.05
C TYR A 195 9.43 -14.34 -0.94
N GLU A 196 10.70 -14.58 -1.21
CA GLU A 196 11.83 -14.08 -0.43
C GLU A 196 12.32 -12.77 -1.04
N VAL A 197 12.51 -11.75 -0.20
CA VAL A 197 12.96 -10.41 -0.58
C VAL A 197 14.48 -10.35 -0.59
N GLY A 198 15.05 -9.75 -1.62
CA GLY A 198 16.48 -9.50 -1.70
C GLY A 198 16.99 -8.72 -0.49
N SER A 199 18.15 -9.12 0.05
CA SER A 199 18.72 -8.56 1.29
C SER A 199 18.75 -7.02 1.40
N PRO A 200 19.04 -6.22 0.35
CA PRO A 200 19.07 -4.76 0.50
C PRO A 200 17.70 -4.13 0.74
N TYR A 201 16.60 -4.83 0.43
CA TYR A 201 15.24 -4.28 0.44
C TYR A 201 14.42 -4.64 1.68
N THR A 202 14.93 -5.50 2.56
CA THR A 202 14.18 -6.01 3.74
C THR A 202 13.72 -4.89 4.68
N ILE A 203 14.52 -3.84 4.84
CA ILE A 203 14.15 -2.68 5.66
C ILE A 203 12.92 -1.98 5.06
N ASN A 204 12.88 -1.81 3.74
CA ASN A 204 11.80 -1.10 3.06
C ASN A 204 10.51 -1.93 3.13
N THR A 205 10.59 -3.23 2.87
CA THR A 205 9.42 -4.13 2.95
C THR A 205 8.90 -4.33 4.36
N SER A 206 9.76 -4.23 5.39
CA SER A 206 9.31 -4.28 6.79
C SER A 206 8.35 -3.14 7.18
N LEU A 207 8.33 -2.07 6.38
CA LEU A 207 7.45 -0.92 6.58
C LEU A 207 6.12 -1.04 5.83
N TRP A 208 5.95 -2.04 4.97
CA TRP A 208 4.69 -2.29 4.30
C TRP A 208 3.73 -2.93 5.31
N ILE A 209 2.63 -2.25 5.61
CA ILE A 209 1.68 -2.68 6.64
C ILE A 209 0.34 -3.01 5.99
N GLY A 210 -0.29 -4.10 6.42
CA GLY A 210 -1.61 -4.49 5.97
C GLY A 210 -1.63 -5.15 4.59
N PHE A 211 -2.78 -5.06 3.93
CA PHE A 211 -2.99 -5.59 2.59
C PHE A 211 -2.51 -4.55 1.57
N ASN A 212 -1.57 -4.95 0.72
CA ASN A 212 -1.01 -4.07 -0.30
C ASN A 212 -1.16 -4.73 -1.67
N ASP A 213 -1.71 -4.03 -2.63
CA ASP A 213 -1.67 -4.48 -4.01
C ASP A 213 -0.23 -4.36 -4.54
N ALA A 214 0.19 -5.34 -5.32
CA ALA A 214 1.55 -5.42 -5.82
C ALA A 214 1.60 -5.83 -7.29
N LEU A 215 2.69 -5.46 -7.94
CA LEU A 215 2.95 -5.76 -9.34
C LEU A 215 4.26 -6.53 -9.46
N LEU A 216 4.19 -7.78 -9.91
CA LEU A 216 5.35 -8.61 -10.19
C LEU A 216 5.72 -8.47 -11.67
N LEU A 217 6.92 -8.00 -11.94
CA LEU A 217 7.52 -7.82 -13.25
C LEU A 217 8.49 -8.97 -13.52
N ASP A 218 8.28 -9.67 -14.63
CA ASP A 218 9.10 -10.80 -15.11
C ASP A 218 9.36 -11.91 -14.09
N GLY A 219 8.57 -11.96 -13.01
CA GLY A 219 8.67 -12.98 -11.98
C GLY A 219 9.71 -12.73 -10.89
N PHE A 220 10.47 -11.64 -10.95
CA PHE A 220 11.58 -11.39 -10.00
C PHE A 220 11.67 -9.96 -9.46
N GLU A 221 10.91 -9.00 -10.00
CA GLU A 221 10.85 -7.64 -9.48
C GLU A 221 9.44 -7.32 -8.99
N LEU A 222 9.30 -6.85 -7.76
CA LEU A 222 8.02 -6.55 -7.15
C LEU A 222 7.90 -5.06 -6.84
N LEU A 223 6.73 -4.49 -7.15
CA LEU A 223 6.36 -3.13 -6.79
C LEU A 223 5.16 -3.17 -5.85
N ASN A 224 5.22 -2.44 -4.74
CA ASN A 224 4.01 -2.16 -3.96
C ASN A 224 3.29 -0.96 -4.60
N LEU A 225 2.02 -1.16 -4.97
CA LEU A 225 1.21 -0.22 -5.72
C LEU A 225 0.53 0.84 -4.84
N ASP A 226 0.52 0.65 -3.53
CA ASP A 226 -0.15 1.54 -2.58
C ASP A 226 0.82 2.56 -1.99
N GLU A 227 1.97 2.11 -1.48
CA GLU A 227 2.94 2.96 -0.78
C GLU A 227 4.37 2.43 -0.97
N SER A 228 4.97 2.64 -2.15
CA SER A 228 6.37 2.27 -2.40
C SER A 228 7.17 3.37 -3.06
N ASP A 229 8.38 3.55 -2.55
CA ASP A 229 9.41 4.39 -3.15
C ASP A 229 10.28 3.58 -4.13
N GLU A 230 10.21 2.25 -4.10
CA GLU A 230 11.19 1.40 -4.79
C GLU A 230 10.60 0.13 -5.41
N ILE A 231 11.30 -0.35 -6.44
CA ILE A 231 11.14 -1.69 -7.03
C ILE A 231 12.11 -2.61 -6.29
N ILE A 232 11.62 -3.71 -5.76
CA ILE A 232 12.43 -4.66 -5.00
C ILE A 232 12.66 -5.93 -5.79
N GLU A 233 13.79 -6.58 -5.56
CA GLU A 233 14.05 -7.92 -6.08
C GLU A 233 13.42 -8.97 -5.16
N VAL A 234 12.76 -9.96 -5.75
CA VAL A 234 12.13 -11.08 -5.06
C VAL A 234 12.44 -12.41 -5.74
N THR A 235 12.51 -13.47 -4.95
CA THR A 235 12.61 -14.85 -5.45
C THR A 235 11.41 -15.65 -4.96
N ARG A 236 10.68 -16.29 -5.87
CA ARG A 236 9.56 -17.16 -5.49
C ARG A 236 10.10 -18.44 -4.85
N ILE A 237 9.64 -18.73 -3.63
CA ILE A 237 10.01 -19.93 -2.88
C ILE A 237 8.84 -20.92 -2.70
N LYS A 238 7.60 -20.49 -3.02
CA LYS A 238 6.41 -21.35 -3.05
C LYS A 238 5.34 -20.84 -4.00
#